data_AF-R6YGZ6-F1
#
_entry.id   AF-R6YGZ6-F1
#
_cell.length_a   1.000
_cell.length_b   1.000
_cell.length_c   1.000
_cell.angle_alpha   90.00
_cell.angle_beta   90.00
_cell.angle_gamma   90.00
#
_symmetry.space_group_name_H-M   'P 1'
#
loop_
_entity.id
_entity.type
_entity.pdbx_description
1 polymer ?
#
loop_
_entity_poly.entity_id
_entity_poly.type
_entity_poly.pdbx_seq_one_letter_code
_entity_poly.pdbx_strand_id
1 'polypeptide(L)'
;MTFQELFQQVKSRFLGADVSQVSDPTRIQINLTGQAAGTFYVEMKGGHLAIEPYEYHDRDVEITISDENFQKLIDGKLDPVAAFTFGKLKAQGDLGKALELKKLIR
;
A
#
# COMPACT_ATOMS: atom_id res chain seq x y z
N MET A 1 -13.31 11.85 2.94
CA MET A 1 -12.23 11.93 3.96
C MET A 1 -11.04 12.64 3.33
N THR A 2 -10.20 13.26 4.13
CA THR A 2 -8.94 13.86 3.70
C THR A 2 -7.84 12.80 3.58
N PHE A 3 -6.77 13.12 2.86
CA PHE A 3 -5.57 12.27 2.82
C PHE A 3 -5.01 11.97 4.22
N GLN A 4 -4.97 12.99 5.09
CA GLN A 4 -4.43 12.84 6.44
C GLN A 4 -5.27 11.84 7.27
N GLU A 5 -6.59 11.92 7.21
CA GLU A 5 -7.49 10.97 7.90
C GLU A 5 -7.29 9.54 7.39
N LEU A 6 -7.24 9.35 6.06
CA LEU A 6 -7.00 8.06 5.43
C LEU A 6 -5.63 7.48 5.83
N PHE A 7 -4.59 8.30 5.79
CA PHE A 7 -3.24 7.91 6.18
C PHE A 7 -3.17 7.47 7.66
N GLN A 8 -3.82 8.21 8.56
CA GLN A 8 -3.88 7.83 9.98
C GLN A 8 -4.64 6.51 10.17
N GLN A 9 -5.73 6.29 9.43
CA GLN A 9 -6.46 5.02 9.44
C GLN A 9 -5.57 3.86 8.99
N VAL A 10 -4.82 4.02 7.90
CA VAL A 10 -3.87 3.02 7.40
C VAL A 10 -2.81 2.71 8.46
N LYS A 11 -2.16 3.75 9.02
CA LYS A 11 -1.13 3.59 10.04
C LYS A 11 -1.66 2.85 11.27
N SER A 12 -2.87 3.19 11.73
CA SER A 12 -3.53 2.51 12.84
C SER A 12 -3.92 1.08 12.53
N ARG A 13 -4.36 0.78 11.30
CA ARG A 13 -4.78 -0.58 10.89
C ARG A 13 -3.62 -1.56 10.87
N PHE A 14 -2.47 -1.11 10.36
CA PHE A 14 -1.28 -1.95 10.23
C PHE A 14 -0.32 -1.81 11.42
N LEU A 15 -0.68 -1.04 12.45
CA LEU A 15 0.08 -0.96 13.69
C LEU A 15 0.13 -2.34 14.35
N GLY A 16 1.31 -2.96 14.37
CA GLY A 16 1.49 -4.31 14.91
C GLY A 16 1.21 -5.46 13.93
N ALA A 17 1.06 -5.18 12.63
CA ALA A 17 1.06 -6.23 11.62
C ALA A 17 2.37 -7.03 11.69
N ASP A 18 2.26 -8.37 11.72
CA ASP A 18 3.43 -9.25 11.74
C ASP A 18 4.06 -9.31 10.34
N VAL A 19 5.16 -8.59 10.18
CA VAL A 19 5.98 -8.58 8.96
C VAL A 19 7.30 -9.33 9.12
N SER A 20 7.39 -10.19 10.15
CA SER A 20 8.60 -10.97 10.44
C SER A 20 8.97 -11.95 9.32
N GLN A 21 7.97 -12.35 8.53
CA GLN A 21 8.14 -13.25 7.38
C GLN A 21 8.68 -12.53 6.12
N VAL A 22 8.76 -11.20 6.13
CA VAL A 22 9.26 -10.41 4.99
C VAL A 22 10.78 -10.31 5.10
N SER A 23 11.48 -11.31 4.57
CA SER A 23 12.95 -11.37 4.62
C SER A 23 13.62 -10.42 3.62
N ASP A 24 13.02 -10.23 2.44
CA ASP A 24 13.51 -9.31 1.42
C ASP A 24 12.90 -7.91 1.64
N PRO A 25 13.71 -6.84 1.75
CA PRO A 25 13.20 -5.49 1.95
C PRO A 25 12.22 -5.12 0.85
N THR A 26 11.00 -4.76 1.23
CA THR A 26 9.96 -4.37 0.29
C THR A 26 9.53 -2.94 0.54
N ARG A 27 9.67 -2.11 -0.49
CA ARG A 27 9.48 -0.65 -0.42
C ARG A 27 8.47 -0.23 -1.47
N ILE A 28 7.32 0.23 -1.02
CA ILE A 28 6.15 0.48 -1.87
C ILE A 28 5.73 1.93 -1.70
N GLN A 29 5.67 2.66 -2.81
CA GLN A 29 4.99 3.95 -2.86
C GLN A 29 3.55 3.75 -3.29
N ILE A 30 2.61 4.40 -2.60
CA ILE A 30 1.18 4.40 -2.94
C ILE A 30 0.75 5.82 -3.25
N ASN A 31 0.37 6.04 -4.51
CA ASN A 31 -0.18 7.28 -5.03
C ASN A 31 -1.71 7.17 -5.04
N LEU A 32 -2.36 7.90 -4.14
CA LEU A 32 -3.81 8.00 -4.09
C LEU A 32 -4.29 9.11 -5.01
N THR A 33 -5.34 8.80 -5.78
CA THR A 33 -6.09 9.76 -6.59
C THR A 33 -7.50 9.94 -6.02
N GLY A 34 -8.23 10.97 -6.44
CA GLY A 34 -9.59 11.25 -5.96
C GLY A 34 -9.64 12.33 -4.89
N GLN A 35 -10.57 12.22 -3.95
CA GLN A 35 -10.82 13.25 -2.94
C GLN A 35 -9.71 13.29 -1.87
N ALA A 36 -9.25 12.12 -1.44
CA ALA A 36 -8.13 11.95 -0.51
C ALA A 36 -6.79 11.78 -1.24
N ALA A 37 -6.58 12.50 -2.35
CA ALA A 37 -5.35 12.41 -3.12
C ALA A 37 -4.11 12.77 -2.30
N GLY A 38 -3.03 12.02 -2.53
CA GLY A 38 -1.76 12.18 -1.83
C GLY A 38 -0.92 10.92 -1.94
N THR A 39 0.33 11.00 -1.49
CA THR A 39 1.29 9.92 -1.62
C THR A 39 1.81 9.52 -0.26
N PHE A 40 1.95 8.22 -0.03
CA PHE A 40 2.63 7.70 1.15
C PHE A 40 3.49 6.48 0.80
N TYR A 41 4.41 6.19 1.69
CA TYR A 41 5.42 5.15 1.54
C TYR A 41 5.23 4.06 2.60
N VAL A 42 5.46 2.82 2.19
CA VAL A 42 5.40 1.62 3.04
C VAL A 42 6.70 0.84 2.88
N GLU A 43 7.40 0.60 3.98
CA GLU A 43 8.58 -0.26 4.01
C GLU A 43 8.36 -1.42 4.97
N MET A 44 8.72 -2.62 4.50
CA MET A 44 8.66 -3.86 5.28
C MET A 44 10.00 -4.58 5.20
N LYS A 45 10.55 -4.93 6.37
CA LYS A 45 11.76 -5.76 6.46
C LYS A 45 11.89 -6.42 7.83
N GLY A 46 11.89 -7.74 7.89
CA GLY A 46 12.30 -8.52 9.06
C GLY A 46 11.60 -8.12 10.37
N GLY A 47 10.28 -7.93 10.32
CA GLY A 47 9.48 -7.51 11.50
C GLY A 47 9.37 -5.99 11.68
N HIS A 48 10.08 -5.19 10.87
CA HIS A 48 9.93 -3.74 10.83
C HIS A 48 8.92 -3.33 9.75
N LEU A 49 7.93 -2.54 10.14
CA LEU A 49 6.97 -1.88 9.26
C LEU A 49 7.05 -0.37 9.49
N ALA A 50 7.35 0.38 8.44
CA ALA A 50 7.27 1.84 8.42
C ALA A 50 6.22 2.30 7.42
N ILE A 51 5.36 3.25 7.83
CA ILE A 51 4.34 3.85 6.98
C ILE A 51 4.41 5.37 7.18
N GLU A 52 4.83 6.08 6.14
CA GLU A 52 5.17 7.50 6.24
C GLU A 52 4.55 8.35 5.11
N PRO A 53 4.09 9.58 5.39
CA PRO A 53 3.30 10.39 4.45
C PRO A 53 4.20 11.23 3.53
N TYR A 54 5.21 10.62 2.93
CA TYR A 54 6.12 11.27 1.98
C TYR A 54 6.42 10.36 0.79
N GLU A 55 6.93 10.97 -0.28
CA GLU A 55 7.42 10.25 -1.46
C GLU A 55 8.85 9.76 -1.21
N TYR A 56 9.17 8.58 -1.73
CA TYR A 56 10.52 8.03 -1.65
C TYR A 56 10.91 7.46 -3.01
N HIS A 57 12.01 7.97 -3.56
CA HIS A 57 12.43 7.60 -4.92
C HIS A 57 13.07 6.21 -5.00
N ASP A 58 13.65 5.71 -3.91
CA ASP A 58 14.24 4.38 -3.84
C ASP A 58 13.18 3.36 -3.40
N ARG A 59 12.25 3.09 -4.33
CA ARG A 59 11.11 2.20 -4.19
C ARG A 59 11.24 1.00 -5.11
N ASP A 60 10.76 -0.15 -4.66
CA ASP A 60 10.67 -1.35 -5.48
C ASP A 60 9.40 -1.33 -6.34
N VAL A 61 8.32 -0.76 -5.81
CA VAL A 61 7.01 -0.72 -6.47
C VAL A 61 6.37 0.66 -6.31
N GLU A 62 5.76 1.14 -7.38
CA GLU A 62 4.82 2.26 -7.34
C GLU A 62 3.41 1.75 -7.66
N ILE A 63 2.47 2.05 -6.76
CA ILE A 63 1.05 1.74 -6.92
C ILE A 63 0.28 3.04 -7.11
N THR A 64 -0.59 3.09 -8.11
CA THR A 64 -1.55 4.19 -8.29
C THR A 64 -2.97 3.64 -8.25
N ILE A 65 -3.81 4.21 -7.38
CA ILE A 65 -5.18 3.75 -7.13
C ILE A 65 -6.04 4.93 -6.64
N SER A 66 -7.36 4.90 -6.85
CA SER A 66 -8.25 5.88 -6.24
C SER A 66 -8.43 5.62 -4.75
N ASP A 67 -8.63 6.66 -3.95
CA ASP A 67 -8.98 6.57 -2.54
C ASP A 67 -10.14 5.59 -2.27
N GLU A 68 -11.20 5.64 -3.08
CA GLU A 68 -12.33 4.71 -2.97
C GLU A 68 -11.95 3.23 -3.18
N ASN A 69 -11.13 2.94 -4.19
CA ASN A 69 -10.70 1.57 -4.48
C ASN A 69 -9.68 1.10 -3.45
N PHE A 70 -8.80 1.99 -3.00
CA PHE A 70 -7.84 1.71 -1.95
C PHE A 70 -8.55 1.35 -0.64
N GLN A 71 -9.60 2.09 -0.26
CA GLN A 71 -10.42 1.77 0.90
C GLN A 71 -11.03 0.37 0.81
N LYS A 72 -11.62 0.03 -0.34
CA LYS A 72 -12.17 -1.33 -0.58
C LYS A 72 -11.09 -2.39 -0.50
N LEU A 73 -9.89 -2.08 -0.98
CA LEU A 73 -8.75 -2.99 -0.96
C LEU A 73 -8.30 -3.25 0.47
N ILE A 74 -8.06 -2.22 1.29
CA ILE A 74 -7.65 -2.40 2.70
C ILE A 74 -8.76 -3.01 3.57
N ASP A 75 -10.02 -2.84 3.20
CA ASP A 75 -11.18 -3.49 3.84
C ASP A 75 -11.35 -4.97 3.42
N GLY A 76 -10.56 -5.48 2.48
CA GLY A 76 -10.70 -6.84 1.92
C GLY A 76 -11.89 -7.01 0.97
N LYS A 77 -12.56 -5.92 0.57
CA LYS A 77 -13.71 -5.90 -0.35
C LYS A 77 -13.30 -5.81 -1.83
N LEU A 78 -12.02 -5.60 -2.11
CA LEU A 78 -11.45 -5.58 -3.45
C LEU A 78 -10.17 -6.41 -3.45
N ASP A 79 -10.16 -7.52 -4.21
CA ASP A 79 -8.94 -8.30 -4.40
C ASP A 79 -7.91 -7.50 -5.22
N PRO A 80 -6.65 -7.39 -4.76
CA PRO A 80 -5.63 -6.59 -5.43
C PRO A 80 -5.24 -7.13 -6.81
N VAL A 81 -5.31 -8.44 -7.05
CA VAL A 81 -5.02 -9.04 -8.36
C VAL A 81 -6.12 -8.65 -9.35
N ALA A 82 -7.39 -8.81 -8.96
CA ALA A 82 -8.52 -8.37 -9.76
C ALA A 82 -8.49 -6.85 -10.02
N ALA A 83 -8.15 -6.05 -9.00
CA ALA A 83 -8.03 -4.61 -9.15
C ALA A 83 -6.98 -4.24 -10.21
N PHE A 84 -5.83 -4.90 -10.20
CA PHE A 84 -4.79 -4.72 -11.21
C PHE A 84 -5.24 -5.16 -12.61
N THR A 85 -5.75 -6.40 -12.72
CA THR A 85 -6.19 -6.97 -14.00
C THR A 85 -7.27 -6.13 -14.69
N PHE A 86 -8.20 -5.54 -13.92
CA PHE A 86 -9.27 -4.70 -14.47
C PHE A 86 -8.93 -3.19 -14.49
N GLY A 87 -7.67 -2.82 -14.22
CA GLY A 87 -7.20 -1.44 -14.34
C GLY A 87 -7.66 -0.48 -13.24
N LYS A 88 -8.21 -0.97 -12.13
CA LYS A 88 -8.58 -0.19 -10.93
C LYS A 88 -7.38 0.15 -10.05
N LEU A 89 -6.32 -0.64 -10.18
CA LEU A 89 -5.01 -0.46 -9.57
C LEU A 89 -3.96 -0.51 -10.68
N LYS A 90 -3.01 0.42 -10.67
CA LYS A 90 -1.80 0.33 -11.50
C LYS A 90 -0.62 0.03 -10.59
N ALA A 91 0.24 -0.88 -11.01
CA ALA A 91 1.49 -1.20 -10.33
C ALA A 91 2.64 -1.16 -11.33
N GLN A 92 3.75 -0.54 -10.94
CA GLN A 92 4.98 -0.42 -11.72
C GLN A 92 6.18 -0.82 -10.85
N GLY A 93 7.21 -1.42 -11.44
CA GLY A 93 8.37 -1.94 -10.72
C GLY A 93 8.31 -3.45 -10.51
N ASP A 94 8.76 -3.93 -9.35
CA ASP A 94 8.79 -5.35 -9.01
C ASP A 94 7.40 -5.86 -8.56
N LEU A 95 6.64 -6.42 -9.50
CA LEU A 95 5.32 -6.96 -9.19
C LEU A 95 5.34 -8.15 -8.21
N GLY A 96 6.46 -8.85 -8.07
CA GLY A 96 6.63 -9.89 -7.05
C GLY A 96 6.57 -9.28 -5.65
N LYS A 97 7.27 -8.17 -5.45
CA LYS A 97 7.20 -7.38 -4.20
C LYS A 97 5.85 -6.73 -3.98
N ALA A 98 5.12 -6.36 -5.04
CA ALA A 98 3.76 -5.83 -4.92
C ALA A 98 2.80 -6.85 -4.27
N LEU A 99 3.04 -8.16 -4.46
CA LEU A 99 2.24 -9.21 -3.84
C LEU A 99 2.48 -9.34 -2.32
N GLU A 100 3.59 -8.84 -1.79
CA GLU A 100 3.82 -8.80 -0.34
C GLU A 100 2.80 -7.88 0.35
N LEU A 101 2.38 -6.79 -0.31
CA LEU A 101 1.31 -5.92 0.19
C LEU A 101 0.00 -6.70 0.41
N LYS A 102 -0.32 -7.66 -0.47
CA LYS A 102 -1.52 -8.51 -0.32
C LYS A 102 -1.48 -9.31 0.98
N LYS A 103 -0.29 -9.68 1.47
CA LYS A 103 -0.16 -10.43 2.73
C LYS A 103 -0.48 -9.56 3.95
N LEU A 104 -0.22 -8.25 3.88
CA LEU A 104 -0.55 -7.32 4.97
C LEU A 104 -2.04 -7.06 5.12
N ILE A 105 -2.76 -7.01 4.00
CA ILE A 105 -4.17 -6.55 3.95
C ILE A 105 -5.18 -7.62 4.42
N ARG A 106 -4.70 -8.86 4.64
CA ARG A 106 -5.53 -10.01 5.03
C ARG A 106 -6.25 -9.84 6.36
#